data_AF-A0A151KU60-F1
#
_entry.id   AF-A0A151KU60-F1
#
_cell.length_a   1.000
_cell.length_b   1.000
_cell.length_c   1.000
_cell.angle_alpha   90.00
_cell.angle_beta   90.00
_cell.angle_gamma   90.00
#
_symmetry.space_group_name_H-M   'P 1'
#
loop_
_entity.id
_entity.type
_entity.pdbx_description
1 polymer ?
#
loop_
_entity_poly.entity_id
_entity_poly.type
_entity_poly.pdbx_seq_one_letter_code
_entity_poly.pdbx_strand_id
1 'polypeptide(L)'
;MTAKLLFFCILFCLILALAPFLQLPVPDTNLEFIGAYGAYLSGTLSTCIAFFAYLGVMKTLEMQRRQLDEMSKETRVLEIERFLEKQDELIMQSLFNQEIKFRLNEVEYDLYKVMTMPFFEPCYKNGVKPKSYYADSNLVERTFNEIMVFSVLSTVSLNLTRMTEYLREHRKIATKSNAVIAFYCNKHQILAKRLHVLGYLDSDIYELWVKKT
;
A
#
# COMPACT_ATOMS: atom_id res chain seq x y z
N MET A 1 -18.22 -32.87 -39.01
CA MET A 1 -19.51 -33.61 -39.02
C MET A 1 -19.93 -33.93 -37.59
N THR A 2 -20.11 -32.92 -36.72
CA THR A 2 -19.90 -33.17 -35.28
C THR A 2 -20.90 -32.54 -34.32
N ALA A 3 -21.41 -31.32 -34.54
CA ALA A 3 -22.35 -30.72 -33.58
C ALA A 3 -23.83 -31.05 -33.86
N LYS A 4 -24.27 -30.93 -35.13
CA LYS A 4 -25.67 -31.14 -35.52
C LYS A 4 -26.11 -32.60 -35.35
N LEU A 5 -25.24 -33.54 -35.72
CA LEU A 5 -25.54 -34.98 -35.63
C LEU A 5 -25.61 -35.45 -34.16
N LEU A 6 -24.74 -34.90 -33.31
CA LEU A 6 -24.71 -35.15 -31.87
C LEU A 6 -25.95 -34.56 -31.18
N PHE A 7 -26.39 -33.36 -31.60
CA PHE A 7 -27.66 -32.78 -31.18
C PHE A 7 -28.86 -33.66 -31.55
N PHE A 8 -28.94 -34.14 -32.80
CA PHE A 8 -30.01 -35.05 -33.23
C PHE A 8 -29.98 -36.39 -32.47
N CYS A 9 -28.79 -36.95 -32.19
CA CYS A 9 -28.66 -38.15 -31.37
C CYS A 9 -29.12 -37.93 -29.92
N ILE A 10 -28.73 -36.81 -29.29
CA ILE A 10 -29.18 -36.47 -27.93
C ILE A 10 -30.70 -36.29 -27.89
N LEU A 11 -31.26 -35.57 -28.86
CA LEU A 11 -32.70 -35.34 -28.97
C LEU A 11 -33.47 -36.67 -29.15
N PHE A 12 -32.98 -37.55 -30.01
CA PHE A 12 -33.58 -38.86 -30.26
C PHE A 12 -33.52 -39.77 -29.02
N CYS A 13 -32.38 -39.81 -28.32
CA CYS A 13 -32.26 -40.53 -27.05
C CYS A 13 -33.19 -39.96 -25.96
N LEU A 14 -33.38 -38.64 -25.92
CA LEU A 14 -34.28 -37.98 -24.96
C LEU A 14 -35.75 -38.30 -25.25
N ILE A 15 -36.14 -38.36 -26.53
CA ILE A 15 -37.49 -38.80 -26.94
C ILE A 15 -37.73 -40.27 -26.57
N LEU A 16 -36.75 -41.15 -26.81
CA LEU A 16 -36.84 -42.56 -26.44
C LEU A 16 -36.91 -42.77 -24.92
N ALA A 17 -36.17 -41.98 -24.13
CA ALA A 17 -36.22 -42.03 -22.67
C ALA A 17 -37.57 -41.56 -22.09
N LEU A 18 -38.26 -40.63 -22.77
CA LEU A 18 -39.56 -40.10 -22.36
C LEU A 18 -40.75 -40.92 -22.89
N ALA A 19 -40.57 -41.69 -23.97
CA ALA A 19 -41.60 -42.54 -24.57
C ALA A 19 -42.38 -43.46 -23.59
N PRO A 20 -41.75 -44.15 -22.62
CA PRO A 20 -42.48 -44.97 -21.65
C PRO A 20 -43.36 -44.12 -20.70
N PHE A 21 -42.98 -42.89 -20.39
CA PHE A 21 -43.80 -41.96 -19.59
C PHE A 21 -44.98 -41.38 -20.38
N LEU A 22 -44.91 -41.42 -21.71
CA LEU A 22 -45.94 -40.96 -22.65
C LEU A 22 -46.86 -42.09 -23.13
N GLN A 23 -46.78 -43.29 -22.52
CA GLN A 23 -47.56 -44.48 -22.87
C GLN A 23 -47.39 -44.94 -24.33
N LEU A 24 -46.27 -44.60 -24.96
CA LEU A 24 -45.96 -45.06 -26.32
C LEU A 24 -45.48 -46.52 -26.30
N PRO A 25 -45.77 -47.32 -27.33
CA PRO A 25 -45.30 -48.70 -27.41
C PRO A 25 -43.77 -48.72 -27.49
N VAL A 26 -43.13 -49.30 -26.47
CA VAL A 26 -41.67 -49.45 -26.39
C VAL A 26 -41.33 -50.90 -26.74
N PRO A 27 -40.28 -51.17 -27.54
CA PRO A 27 -39.85 -52.53 -27.83
C PRO A 27 -39.51 -53.30 -26.56
N ASP A 28 -39.90 -54.58 -26.50
CA ASP A 28 -39.56 -55.52 -25.43
C ASP A 28 -38.03 -55.61 -25.31
N THR A 29 -37.51 -54.87 -24.36
CA THR A 29 -36.09 -54.78 -24.06
C THR A 29 -35.89 -55.30 -22.64
N ASN A 30 -34.73 -55.89 -22.37
CA ASN A 30 -34.41 -56.33 -21.02
C ASN A 30 -34.24 -55.08 -20.13
N LEU A 31 -35.33 -54.67 -19.49
CA LEU A 31 -35.43 -53.48 -18.63
C LEU A 31 -34.42 -53.53 -17.48
N GLU A 32 -34.12 -54.72 -16.96
CA GLU A 32 -33.10 -54.90 -15.93
C GLU A 32 -31.70 -54.61 -16.45
N PHE A 33 -31.37 -55.07 -17.66
CA PHE A 33 -30.07 -54.79 -18.29
C PHE A 33 -29.91 -53.30 -18.63
N ILE A 34 -30.93 -52.66 -19.20
CA ILE A 34 -30.90 -51.23 -19.52
C ILE A 34 -30.82 -50.39 -18.24
N GLY A 35 -31.57 -50.76 -17.19
CA GLY A 35 -31.51 -50.12 -15.88
C GLY A 35 -30.12 -50.26 -15.23
N ALA A 36 -29.54 -51.46 -15.26
CA ALA A 36 -28.19 -51.70 -14.74
C ALA A 36 -27.11 -50.95 -15.52
N TYR A 37 -27.21 -50.91 -16.85
CA TYR A 37 -26.28 -50.17 -17.71
C TYR A 37 -26.42 -48.66 -17.53
N GLY A 38 -27.65 -48.14 -17.43
CA GLY A 38 -27.93 -46.74 -17.12
C GLY A 38 -27.41 -46.33 -15.74
N ALA A 39 -27.56 -47.19 -14.73
CA ALA A 39 -27.00 -46.98 -13.40
C ALA A 39 -25.47 -46.98 -13.40
N TYR A 40 -24.83 -47.89 -14.13
CA TYR A 40 -23.37 -47.94 -14.30
C TYR A 40 -22.83 -46.69 -15.00
N LEU A 41 -23.47 -46.27 -16.09
CA LEU A 41 -23.07 -45.11 -16.87
C LEU A 41 -23.31 -43.81 -16.09
N SER A 42 -24.44 -43.70 -15.37
CA SER A 42 -24.74 -42.59 -14.47
C SER A 42 -23.77 -42.50 -13.29
N GLY A 43 -23.43 -43.62 -12.65
CA GLY A 43 -22.45 -43.65 -11.55
C GLY A 43 -21.04 -43.26 -12.01
N THR A 44 -20.65 -43.68 -13.22
CA THR A 44 -19.35 -43.32 -13.80
C THR A 44 -19.31 -41.86 -14.22
N LEU A 45 -20.34 -41.36 -14.92
CA LEU A 45 -20.43 -39.94 -15.33
C LEU A 45 -20.54 -39.00 -14.13
N SER A 46 -21.30 -39.36 -13.10
CA SER A 46 -21.44 -38.51 -11.91
C SER A 46 -20.10 -38.33 -11.19
N THR A 47 -19.28 -39.38 -11.14
CA THR A 47 -17.93 -39.33 -10.58
C THR A 47 -17.02 -38.42 -11.41
N CYS A 48 -17.08 -38.51 -12.74
CA CYS A 48 -16.35 -37.61 -13.64
C CYS A 48 -16.79 -36.14 -13.47
N ILE A 49 -18.10 -35.89 -13.40
CA ILE A 49 -18.66 -34.54 -13.18
C ILE A 49 -18.20 -34.00 -11.82
N ALA A 50 -18.27 -34.81 -10.76
CA ALA A 50 -17.81 -34.43 -9.43
C ALA A 50 -16.31 -34.11 -9.41
N PHE A 51 -15.49 -34.88 -10.14
CA PHE A 51 -14.06 -34.61 -10.27
C PHE A 51 -13.77 -33.28 -10.99
N PHE A 52 -14.45 -33.00 -12.11
CA PHE A 52 -14.30 -31.71 -12.78
C PHE A 52 -14.82 -30.54 -11.95
N ALA A 53 -15.91 -30.72 -11.21
CA ALA A 53 -16.40 -29.73 -10.26
C ALA A 53 -15.37 -29.46 -9.16
N TYR A 54 -14.75 -30.50 -8.60
CA TYR A 54 -13.66 -30.39 -7.62
C TYR A 54 -12.47 -29.60 -8.19
N LEU A 55 -12.03 -29.90 -9.41
CA LEU A 55 -10.96 -29.13 -10.08
C LEU A 55 -11.35 -27.66 -10.27
N GLY A 56 -12.61 -27.38 -10.63
CA GLY A 56 -13.15 -26.03 -10.73
C GLY A 56 -13.10 -25.28 -9.40
N VAL A 57 -13.49 -25.93 -8.30
CA VAL A 57 -13.40 -25.37 -6.94
C VAL A 57 -11.96 -25.08 -6.55
N MET A 58 -11.03 -26.02 -6.79
CA MET A 58 -9.60 -25.82 -6.49
C MET A 58 -9.03 -24.61 -7.24
N LYS A 59 -9.32 -24.48 -8.53
CA LYS A 59 -8.90 -23.30 -9.31
C LYS A 59 -9.51 -22.00 -8.78
N THR A 60 -10.76 -22.04 -8.34
CA THR A 60 -11.44 -20.88 -7.76
C THR A 60 -10.78 -20.46 -6.45
N LEU A 61 -10.44 -21.40 -5.58
CA LEU A 61 -9.70 -21.15 -4.34
C LEU A 61 -8.32 -20.54 -4.60
N GLU A 62 -7.60 -21.03 -5.61
CA GLU A 62 -6.32 -20.44 -6.01
C GLU A 62 -6.47 -19.01 -6.50
N MET A 63 -7.49 -18.72 -7.31
CA MET A 63 -7.78 -17.35 -7.77
C MET A 63 -8.13 -16.42 -6.62
N GLN A 64 -8.99 -16.87 -5.70
CA GLN A 64 -9.35 -16.09 -4.50
C GLN A 64 -8.12 -15.79 -3.63
N ARG A 65 -7.23 -16.76 -3.46
CA ARG A 65 -5.99 -16.57 -2.70
C ARG A 65 -5.08 -15.52 -3.34
N ARG A 66 -4.92 -15.55 -4.67
CA ARG A 66 -4.13 -14.53 -5.38
C ARG A 66 -4.75 -13.13 -5.24
N GLN A 67 -6.07 -13.02 -5.36
CA GLN A 67 -6.78 -11.76 -5.17
C GLN A 67 -6.61 -11.23 -3.75
N LEU A 68 -6.70 -12.09 -2.74
CA LEU A 68 -6.48 -11.71 -1.34
C LEU A 68 -5.05 -11.20 -1.12
N ASP A 69 -4.05 -11.86 -1.69
CA ASP A 69 -2.65 -11.45 -1.60
C ASP A 69 -2.40 -10.09 -2.29
N GLU A 70 -3.05 -9.83 -3.44
CA GLU A 70 -3.02 -8.54 -4.13
C GLU A 70 -3.68 -7.44 -3.30
N MET A 71 -4.89 -7.68 -2.79
CA MET A 71 -5.62 -6.74 -1.92
C MET A 71 -4.86 -6.44 -0.62
N SER A 72 -4.18 -7.43 -0.03
CA SER A 72 -3.35 -7.25 1.15
C SER A 72 -2.18 -6.31 0.88
N LYS A 73 -1.52 -6.45 -0.28
CA LYS A 73 -0.45 -5.53 -0.69
C LYS A 73 -0.96 -4.11 -0.90
N GLU A 74 -2.09 -3.94 -1.59
CA GLU A 74 -2.71 -2.63 -1.81
C GLU A 74 -3.11 -1.96 -0.49
N THR A 75 -3.71 -2.72 0.43
CA THR A 75 -4.09 -2.22 1.76
C THR A 75 -2.87 -1.72 2.53
N ARG A 76 -1.77 -2.49 2.49
CA ARG A 76 -0.52 -2.08 3.15
C ARG A 76 0.10 -0.82 2.53
N VAL A 77 0.00 -0.66 1.21
CA VAL A 77 0.45 0.58 0.52
C VAL A 77 -0.38 1.78 1.00
N LEU A 78 -1.72 1.65 1.00
CA LEU A 78 -2.63 2.71 1.45
C LEU A 78 -2.41 3.08 2.93
N GLU A 79 -2.14 2.10 3.79
CA GLU A 79 -1.80 2.36 5.19
C GLU A 79 -0.51 3.17 5.32
N ILE A 80 0.53 2.81 4.55
CA ILE A 80 1.79 3.55 4.55
C ILE A 80 1.59 4.98 4.05
N GLU A 81 0.83 5.19 2.97
CA GLU A 81 0.49 6.52 2.47
C GLU A 81 -0.22 7.37 3.53
N ARG A 82 -1.21 6.81 4.24
CA ARG A 82 -1.87 7.50 5.36
C ARG A 82 -0.90 7.86 6.49
N PHE A 83 0.06 6.99 6.80
CA PHE A 83 1.08 7.31 7.79
C PHE A 83 2.01 8.43 7.31
N LEU A 84 2.37 8.45 6.03
CA LEU A 84 3.17 9.53 5.44
C LEU A 84 2.43 10.87 5.52
N GLU A 85 1.15 10.92 5.15
CA GLU A 85 0.30 12.11 5.31
C GLU A 85 0.25 12.59 6.76
N LYS A 86 0.04 11.67 7.71
CA LYS A 86 0.04 12.01 9.14
C LYS A 86 1.39 12.56 9.62
N GLN A 87 2.51 12.00 9.17
CA GLN A 87 3.84 12.54 9.52
C GLN A 87 4.06 13.93 8.94
N ASP A 88 3.62 14.16 7.71
CA ASP A 88 3.69 15.47 7.05
C ASP A 88 2.86 16.53 7.80
N GLU A 89 1.63 16.19 8.22
CA GLU A 89 0.81 17.05 9.08
C GLU A 89 1.50 17.38 10.41
N LEU A 90 2.10 16.37 11.07
CA LEU A 90 2.82 16.58 12.33
C LEU A 90 4.07 17.47 12.15
N ILE A 91 4.79 17.34 11.03
CA ILE A 91 5.91 18.23 10.69
C ILE A 91 5.41 19.67 10.51
N MET A 92 4.33 19.85 9.75
CA MET A 92 3.72 21.15 9.52
C MET A 92 3.27 21.79 10.84
N GLN A 93 2.49 21.06 11.64
CA GLN A 93 2.00 21.54 12.94
C GLN A 93 3.14 21.89 13.89
N SER A 94 4.20 21.08 13.95
CA SER A 94 5.35 21.36 14.80
C SER A 94 6.05 22.67 14.43
N LEU A 95 6.16 22.96 13.13
CA LEU A 95 6.81 24.16 12.61
C LEU A 95 5.92 25.41 12.62
N PHE A 96 4.59 25.26 12.54
CA PHE A 96 3.63 26.37 12.49
C PHE A 96 3.00 26.75 13.83
N ASN A 97 2.73 25.79 14.72
CA ASN A 97 1.93 26.04 15.92
C ASN A 97 2.67 26.79 17.03
N GLN A 98 3.88 27.28 16.75
CA GLN A 98 4.71 27.96 17.74
C GLN A 98 4.86 29.43 17.37
N GLU A 99 4.70 30.32 18.34
CA GLU A 99 4.93 31.77 18.19
C GLU A 99 6.42 32.12 18.09
N ILE A 100 7.20 31.28 17.42
CA ILE A 100 8.63 31.50 17.17
C ILE A 100 8.76 32.36 15.92
N LYS A 101 9.20 33.60 16.12
CA LYS A 101 9.43 34.57 15.05
C LYS A 101 10.90 34.92 14.90
N PHE A 102 11.37 34.94 13.66
CA PHE A 102 12.71 35.38 13.28
C PHE A 102 12.61 36.69 12.52
N ARG A 103 13.41 37.69 12.92
CA ARG A 103 13.44 38.99 12.25
C ARG A 103 14.59 39.05 11.25
N LEU A 104 14.28 39.36 9.99
CA LEU A 104 15.27 39.69 8.95
C LEU A 104 14.84 40.98 8.27
N ASN A 105 15.72 41.99 8.23
CA ASN A 105 15.47 43.28 7.58
C ASN A 105 14.11 43.88 7.95
N GLU A 106 13.80 43.93 9.26
CA GLU A 106 12.55 44.45 9.84
C GLU A 106 11.28 43.61 9.58
N VAL A 107 11.37 42.52 8.82
CA VAL A 107 10.24 41.61 8.58
C VAL A 107 10.34 40.38 9.48
N GLU A 108 9.21 39.98 10.07
CA GLU A 108 9.10 38.78 10.90
C GLU A 108 8.67 37.55 10.08
N TYR A 109 9.39 36.45 10.26
CA TYR A 109 9.17 35.19 9.59
C TYR A 109 8.94 34.09 10.62
N ASP A 110 8.06 33.14 10.28
CA ASP A 110 7.80 31.95 11.08
C ASP A 110 8.96 30.95 10.94
N LEU A 111 9.08 30.05 11.93
CA LEU A 111 10.05 28.97 11.90
C LEU A 111 9.86 28.07 10.66
N TYR A 112 8.61 27.87 10.23
CA TYR A 112 8.29 27.10 9.03
C TYR A 112 8.98 27.65 7.77
N LYS A 113 8.83 28.93 7.43
CA LYS A 113 9.47 29.53 6.26
C LYS A 113 10.99 29.49 6.38
N VAL A 114 11.51 29.80 7.58
CA VAL A 114 12.97 29.77 7.84
C VAL A 114 13.54 28.36 7.63
N MET A 115 12.79 27.31 7.93
CA MET A 115 13.26 25.92 7.81
C MET A 115 12.91 25.25 6.48
N THR A 116 11.91 25.71 5.73
CA THR A 116 11.46 25.03 4.50
C THR A 116 11.70 25.81 3.21
N MET A 117 11.75 27.14 3.23
CA MET A 117 11.87 27.94 2.00
C MET A 117 13.34 28.20 1.63
N PRO A 118 13.75 28.05 0.36
CA PRO A 118 15.17 28.08 -0.03
C PRO A 118 15.84 29.45 0.19
N PHE A 119 15.11 30.55 0.04
CA PHE A 119 15.64 31.93 0.15
C PHE A 119 16.16 32.30 1.55
N PHE A 120 15.77 31.56 2.61
CA PHE A 120 16.11 31.87 4.00
C PHE A 120 17.45 31.27 4.49
N GLU A 121 18.38 30.96 3.58
CA GLU A 121 19.69 30.39 3.91
C GLU A 121 20.48 31.22 4.96
N PRO A 122 20.53 32.57 4.89
CA PRO A 122 21.19 33.39 5.92
C PRO A 122 20.44 33.38 7.26
N CYS A 123 19.10 33.27 7.23
CA CYS A 123 18.27 33.35 8.43
C CYS A 123 18.39 32.14 9.33
N TYR A 124 18.36 30.92 8.76
CA TYR A 124 18.45 29.72 9.60
C TYR A 124 19.85 29.61 10.23
N LYS A 125 20.91 29.99 9.51
CA LYS A 125 22.29 29.94 10.04
C LYS A 125 22.50 30.88 11.22
N ASN A 126 21.85 32.04 11.21
CA ASN A 126 21.98 33.04 12.26
C ASN A 126 20.97 32.84 13.40
N GLY A 127 19.75 32.37 13.07
CA GLY A 127 18.64 32.24 14.00
C GLY A 127 18.53 30.89 14.70
N VAL A 128 19.00 29.81 14.09
CA VAL A 128 18.84 28.45 14.62
C VAL A 128 20.19 27.89 15.06
N LYS A 129 20.29 27.50 16.33
CA LYS A 129 21.50 26.91 16.90
C LYS A 129 21.62 25.43 16.52
N PRO A 130 22.84 24.92 16.25
CA PRO A 130 23.07 23.51 15.98
C PRO A 130 22.75 22.65 17.21
N LYS A 131 22.43 21.38 17.02
CA LYS A 131 22.08 20.44 18.12
C LYS A 131 23.15 20.40 19.21
N SER A 132 24.43 20.49 18.82
CA SER A 132 25.58 20.48 19.75
C SER A 132 25.57 21.63 20.76
N TYR A 133 25.01 22.79 20.40
CA TYR A 133 24.85 23.94 21.31
C TYR A 133 24.06 23.58 22.57
N TYR A 134 23.09 22.67 22.44
CA TYR A 134 22.20 22.28 23.53
C TYR A 134 22.75 21.14 24.40
N ALA A 135 23.81 20.46 23.96
CA ALA A 135 24.45 19.38 24.71
C ALA A 135 25.43 19.89 25.79
N ASP A 136 25.93 21.12 25.64
CA ASP A 136 26.94 21.68 26.53
C ASP A 136 26.30 22.22 27.83
N SER A 137 26.73 21.68 28.98
CA SER A 137 26.18 22.00 30.31
C SER A 137 26.65 23.36 30.84
N ASN A 138 27.63 23.99 30.20
CA ASN A 138 28.30 25.19 30.70
C ASN A 138 27.73 26.51 30.13
N LEU A 139 26.62 26.47 29.38
CA LEU A 139 26.03 27.66 28.78
C LEU A 139 24.95 28.27 29.68
N VAL A 140 25.23 29.52 30.07
CA VAL A 140 24.38 30.53 30.71
C VAL A 140 22.95 30.51 30.15
N GLU A 141 21.97 30.75 31.04
CA GLU A 141 20.51 30.83 30.82
C GLU A 141 20.06 30.87 29.35
N ARG A 142 19.72 29.69 28.82
CA ARG A 142 19.09 29.54 27.50
C ARG A 142 17.71 30.20 27.54
N THR A 143 17.40 30.98 26.51
CA THR A 143 16.08 31.62 26.43
C THR A 143 14.99 30.57 26.20
N PHE A 144 13.77 30.85 26.67
CA PHE A 144 12.61 29.99 26.41
C PHE A 144 12.43 29.70 24.91
N ASN A 145 12.59 30.73 24.07
CA ASN A 145 12.50 30.60 22.61
C ASN A 145 13.54 29.63 22.04
N GLU A 146 14.78 29.65 22.50
CA GLU A 146 15.82 28.72 22.05
C GLU A 146 15.50 27.27 22.43
N ILE A 147 14.93 27.05 23.62
CA ILE A 147 14.50 25.72 24.07
C ILE A 147 13.33 25.22 23.23
N MET A 148 12.36 26.09 22.94
CA MET A 148 11.22 25.77 22.09
C MET A 148 11.65 25.42 20.66
N VAL A 149 12.56 26.20 20.06
CA VAL A 149 13.15 25.88 18.75
C VAL A 149 13.82 24.51 18.78
N PHE A 150 14.64 24.21 19.79
CA PHE A 150 15.29 22.90 19.92
C PHE A 150 14.28 21.75 20.00
N SER A 151 13.23 21.91 20.81
CA SER A 151 12.17 20.92 20.99
C SER A 151 11.41 20.65 19.69
N VAL A 152 11.04 21.71 18.97
CA VAL A 152 10.37 21.61 17.66
C VAL A 152 11.26 20.91 16.66
N LEU A 153 12.52 21.32 16.50
CA LEU A 153 13.42 20.72 15.51
C LEU A 153 13.75 19.26 15.83
N SER A 154 13.85 18.91 17.10
CA SER A 154 14.02 17.52 17.54
C SER A 154 12.79 16.68 17.17
N THR A 155 11.59 17.22 17.39
CA THR A 155 10.31 16.57 17.03
C THR A 155 10.19 16.39 15.52
N VAL A 156 10.52 17.43 14.75
CA VAL A 156 10.50 17.40 13.28
C VAL A 156 11.52 16.40 12.74
N SER A 157 12.73 16.35 13.32
CA SER A 157 13.74 15.36 12.94
C SER A 157 13.28 13.92 13.19
N LEU A 158 12.63 13.68 14.35
CA LEU A 158 12.04 12.38 14.66
C LEU A 158 10.96 11.99 13.63
N ASN A 159 10.06 12.91 13.28
CA ASN A 159 9.00 12.65 12.31
C ASN A 159 9.57 12.40 10.90
N LEU A 160 10.61 13.13 10.47
CA LEU A 160 11.31 12.85 9.21
C LEU A 160 12.02 11.49 9.23
N THR A 161 12.59 11.10 10.36
CA THR A 161 13.21 9.78 10.51
C THR A 161 12.17 8.68 10.34
N ARG A 162 11.01 8.79 11.01
CA ARG A 162 9.88 7.86 10.84
C ARG A 162 9.36 7.84 9.40
N MET A 163 9.24 9.01 8.79
CA MET A 163 8.83 9.13 7.39
C MET A 163 9.79 8.40 6.45
N THR A 164 11.10 8.46 6.74
CA THR A 164 12.12 7.71 6.00
C THR A 164 11.90 6.20 6.08
N GLU A 165 11.54 5.67 7.26
CA GLU A 165 11.21 4.25 7.43
C GLU A 165 10.00 3.84 6.61
N TYR A 166 8.93 4.64 6.65
CA TYR A 166 7.73 4.40 5.85
C TYR A 166 8.01 4.47 4.34
N LEU A 167 8.82 5.41 3.89
CA LEU A 167 9.23 5.50 2.48
C LEU A 167 10.06 4.28 2.04
N ARG A 168 10.92 3.75 2.92
CA ARG A 168 11.68 2.51 2.66
C ARG A 168 10.76 1.30 2.55
N GLU A 169 9.76 1.19 3.43
CA GLU A 169 8.78 0.10 3.37
C GLU A 169 7.87 0.22 2.14
N HIS A 170 7.40 1.43 1.82
CA HIS A 170 6.64 1.70 0.61
C HIS A 170 7.38 1.20 -0.63
N ARG A 171 8.68 1.49 -0.73
CA ARG A 171 9.53 1.06 -1.85
C ARG A 171 9.64 -0.46 -2.00
N LYS A 172 9.62 -1.22 -0.90
CA LYS A 172 9.69 -2.69 -0.94
C LYS A 172 8.41 -3.31 -1.49
N ILE A 173 7.27 -2.63 -1.32
CA ILE A 173 5.95 -3.17 -1.64
C ILE A 173 5.45 -2.63 -2.99
N ALA A 174 5.70 -1.35 -3.27
CA ALA A 174 5.24 -0.68 -4.47
C ALA A 174 6.11 -1.04 -5.68
N THR A 175 5.62 -1.92 -6.54
CA THR A 175 6.34 -2.41 -7.72
C THR A 175 6.29 -1.44 -8.92
N LYS A 176 5.43 -0.41 -8.91
CA LYS A 176 5.06 0.34 -10.13
C LYS A 176 5.23 1.86 -10.08
N SER A 177 5.39 2.51 -8.93
CA SER A 177 5.54 3.98 -8.91
C SER A 177 6.31 4.51 -7.71
N ASN A 178 7.42 5.20 -7.99
CA ASN A 178 8.16 6.00 -7.01
C ASN A 178 7.61 7.43 -6.90
N ALA A 179 6.43 7.74 -7.45
CA ALA A 179 5.89 9.10 -7.44
C ALA A 179 5.66 9.62 -6.02
N VAL A 180 5.14 8.78 -5.12
CA VAL A 180 4.93 9.10 -3.69
C VAL A 180 6.27 9.44 -3.02
N ILE A 181 7.29 8.61 -3.25
CA ILE A 181 8.63 8.84 -2.70
C ILE A 181 9.19 10.16 -3.24
N ALA A 182 9.12 10.37 -4.55
CA ALA A 182 9.61 11.58 -5.19
C ALA A 182 8.88 12.84 -4.67
N PHE A 183 7.56 12.76 -4.46
CA PHE A 183 6.76 13.84 -3.91
C PHE A 183 7.28 14.25 -2.53
N TYR A 184 7.37 13.32 -1.58
CA TYR A 184 7.82 13.64 -0.22
C TYR A 184 9.29 14.03 -0.16
N CYS A 185 10.17 13.38 -0.92
CA CYS A 185 11.58 13.76 -1.01
C CYS A 185 11.72 15.21 -1.51
N ASN A 186 10.99 15.60 -2.57
CA ASN A 186 11.02 16.98 -3.06
C ASN A 186 10.42 17.97 -2.05
N LYS A 187 9.30 17.61 -1.40
CA LYS A 187 8.60 18.47 -0.45
C LYS A 187 9.48 18.82 0.76
N HIS A 188 10.20 17.84 1.31
CA HIS A 188 11.00 18.03 2.53
C HIS A 188 12.50 18.19 2.28
N GLN A 189 12.96 18.26 1.02
CA GLN A 189 14.40 18.31 0.69
C GLN A 189 15.16 19.42 1.43
N ILE A 190 14.60 20.63 1.46
CA ILE A 190 15.23 21.80 2.08
C ILE A 190 15.27 21.66 3.60
N LEU A 191 14.17 21.17 4.18
CA LEU A 191 14.07 20.91 5.61
C LEU A 191 15.10 19.86 6.05
N ALA A 192 15.17 18.74 5.33
CA ALA A 192 16.13 17.67 5.59
C ALA A 192 17.58 18.17 5.46
N LYS A 193 17.89 18.96 4.43
CA LYS A 193 19.21 19.59 4.26
C LYS A 193 19.57 20.46 5.47
N ARG A 194 18.66 21.32 5.92
CA ARG A 194 18.93 22.23 7.06
C ARG A 194 19.08 21.48 8.37
N LEU A 195 18.23 20.49 8.64
CA LEU A 195 18.36 19.64 9.82
C LEU A 195 19.66 18.86 9.85
N HIS A 196 20.11 18.38 8.68
CA HIS A 196 21.40 17.70 8.56
C HIS A 196 22.57 18.65 8.87
N VAL A 197 22.60 19.85 8.27
CA VAL A 197 23.64 20.87 8.53
C VAL A 197 23.68 21.27 10.02
N LEU A 198 22.51 21.37 10.66
CA LEU A 198 22.39 21.71 12.08
C LEU A 198 22.67 20.53 13.02
N GLY A 199 22.93 19.33 12.50
CA GLY A 199 23.23 18.12 13.29
C GLY A 199 22.01 17.46 13.95
N TYR A 200 20.80 17.77 13.49
CA TYR A 200 19.57 17.13 13.97
C TYR A 200 19.24 15.84 13.21
N LEU A 201 19.73 15.68 11.98
CA LEU A 201 19.46 14.54 11.11
C LEU A 201 20.76 13.82 10.73
N ASP A 202 20.80 12.51 10.98
CA ASP A 202 21.94 11.67 10.66
C ASP A 202 22.15 11.52 9.14
N SER A 203 23.39 11.32 8.71
CA SER A 203 23.77 11.22 7.29
C SER A 203 23.00 10.12 6.56
N ASP A 204 22.86 8.94 7.17
CA ASP A 204 22.20 7.78 6.55
C ASP A 204 20.71 8.04 6.25
N ILE A 205 20.07 8.85 7.08
CA ILE A 205 18.68 9.27 6.90
C ILE A 205 18.64 10.35 5.82
N TYR A 206 19.53 11.34 5.90
CA TYR A 206 19.65 12.43 4.94
C TYR A 206 19.87 11.96 3.49
N GLU A 207 20.67 10.92 3.27
CA GLU A 207 20.95 10.42 1.92
C GLU A 207 19.67 10.04 1.15
N LEU A 208 18.66 9.49 1.84
CA LEU A 208 17.40 9.09 1.21
C LEU A 208 16.63 10.31 0.66
N TRP A 209 16.74 11.47 1.33
CA TRP A 209 16.08 12.71 0.94
C TRP A 209 16.76 13.41 -0.25
N VAL A 210 18.06 13.17 -0.46
CA VAL A 210 18.83 13.85 -1.51
C VAL A 210 19.04 12.99 -2.73
N LYS A 211 19.43 11.73 -2.55
CA LYS A 211 19.78 10.86 -3.67
C LYS A 211 18.56 10.41 -4.47
N LYS A 212 17.33 10.62 -3.95
CA LYS A 212 16.07 10.13 -4.53
C LYS A 212 16.16 8.64 -4.92
N THR A 213 17.09 7.92 -4.29
CA THR A 213 17.35 6.51 -4.55
C THR A 213 16.24 5.73 -3.91
#